data_AF-A0AAV3P191-F1
#
_entry.id   AF-A0AAV3P191-F1
#
_cell.length_a   1.000
_cell.length_b   1.000
_cell.length_c   1.000
_cell.angle_alpha   90.00
_cell.angle_beta   90.00
_cell.angle_gamma   90.00
#
_symmetry.space_group_name_H-M   'P 1'
#
loop_
_entity.id
_entity.type
_entity.pdbx_description
1 polymer ?
#
loop_
_entity_poly.entity_id
_entity_poly.type
_entity_poly.pdbx_seq_one_letter_code
_entity_poly.pdbx_strand_id
1 'polypeptide(L)'
;MSVDDYFGKLQPHWDELANYNSPPTCNCGLCTCNLGELFQQRMDDDRLHDFLYGINVEIFCHVHSSLLAQDLSPTLDRAYNKVLEAECLWLQTQASVDRDGIMSHVVQAPNRGTIKFDSHPRSTCSYCHKLGHDVTLCYAKN
;
A
#
# COMPACT_ATOMS: atom_id res chain seq x y z
N MET A 1 -7.52 2.62 -11.94
CA MET A 1 -6.80 1.75 -12.90
C MET A 1 -5.73 1.07 -12.08
N SER A 2 -5.64 -0.27 -12.14
CA SER A 2 -4.61 -0.97 -11.38
C SER A 2 -3.22 -0.68 -11.95
N VAL A 3 -2.19 -0.98 -11.18
CA VAL A 3 -0.80 -0.88 -11.66
C VAL A 3 -0.57 -1.84 -12.84
N ASP A 4 -1.16 -3.03 -12.80
CA ASP A 4 -1.13 -4.01 -13.89
C ASP A 4 -1.79 -3.50 -15.17
N ASP A 5 -3.00 -2.94 -15.06
CA ASP A 5 -3.73 -2.38 -16.21
C ASP A 5 -2.95 -1.22 -16.85
N TYR A 6 -2.28 -0.42 -16.02
CA TYR A 6 -1.44 0.67 -16.49
C TYR A 6 -0.20 0.16 -17.23
N PHE A 7 0.52 -0.78 -16.62
CA PHE A 7 1.72 -1.37 -17.20
C PHE A 7 1.44 -2.06 -18.53
N GLY A 8 0.33 -2.80 -18.62
CA GLY A 8 -0.10 -3.45 -19.87
C GLY A 8 -0.44 -2.46 -20.99
N LYS A 9 -0.81 -1.21 -20.68
CA LYS A 9 -1.00 -0.15 -21.69
C LYS A 9 0.31 0.48 -22.15
N LEU A 10 1.33 0.52 -21.30
CA LEU A 10 2.65 1.07 -21.64
C LEU A 10 3.45 0.14 -22.56
N GLN A 11 3.37 -1.17 -22.37
CA GLN A 11 4.10 -2.16 -23.18
C GLN A 11 3.98 -1.95 -24.70
N PRO A 12 2.78 -1.84 -25.30
CA PRO A 12 2.65 -1.63 -26.74
C PRO A 12 3.23 -0.30 -27.21
N HIS A 13 3.21 0.76 -26.37
CA HIS A 13 3.85 2.03 -26.71
C HIS A 13 5.37 1.89 -26.76
N TRP A 14 5.97 1.16 -25.82
CA TRP A 14 7.40 0.88 -25.83
C TRP A 14 7.82 -0.02 -27.00
N ASP A 15 6.99 -0.99 -27.36
CA ASP A 15 7.23 -1.85 -28.52
C ASP A 15 7.19 -1.04 -29.82
N GLU A 16 6.23 -0.13 -29.95
CA GLU A 16 6.14 0.78 -31.09
C GLU A 16 7.36 1.72 -31.15
N LEU A 17 7.73 2.34 -30.03
CA LEU A 17 8.93 3.19 -29.93
C LEU A 17 10.22 2.43 -30.27
N ALA A 18 10.35 1.18 -29.82
CA ALA A 18 11.51 0.35 -30.13
C ALA A 18 11.61 0.03 -31.63
N ASN A 19 10.47 -0.11 -32.32
CA ASN A 19 10.45 -0.30 -33.77
C ASN A 19 10.98 0.93 -34.53
N TYR A 20 10.66 2.15 -34.06
CA TYR A 20 11.17 3.38 -34.66
C TYR A 20 12.63 3.65 -34.28
N ASN A 21 13.01 3.37 -33.04
CA ASN A 21 14.36 3.58 -32.52
C ASN A 21 15.22 2.34 -32.76
N SER A 22 15.60 2.12 -34.02
CA SER A 22 16.52 1.04 -34.37
C SER A 22 17.89 1.22 -33.68
N PRO A 23 18.51 0.14 -33.20
CA PRO A 23 19.80 0.22 -32.52
C PRO A 23 20.88 0.78 -33.46
N PRO A 24 21.71 1.71 -32.99
CA PRO A 24 22.75 2.32 -33.82
C PRO A 24 23.84 1.30 -34.18
N THR A 25 24.30 1.33 -35.43
CA THR A 25 25.38 0.47 -35.92
C THR A 25 26.73 1.20 -35.84
N CYS A 26 27.78 0.55 -35.30
CA CYS A 26 29.14 1.11 -35.41
C CYS A 26 29.83 0.59 -36.67
N ASN A 27 30.39 1.50 -37.46
CA ASN A 27 31.17 1.17 -38.66
C ASN A 27 32.68 1.10 -38.39
N CYS A 28 33.07 0.98 -37.12
CA CYS A 28 34.46 1.08 -36.68
C CYS A 28 35.31 -0.18 -36.91
N GLY A 29 34.73 -1.28 -37.44
CA GLY A 29 35.45 -2.49 -37.89
C GLY A 29 36.01 -3.40 -36.77
N LEU A 30 36.52 -2.82 -35.68
CA LEU A 30 36.93 -3.47 -34.43
C LEU A 30 36.35 -2.71 -33.22
N CYS A 31 35.04 -2.49 -33.18
CA CYS A 31 34.37 -1.80 -32.06
C CYS A 31 34.58 -2.55 -30.75
N THR A 32 35.29 -1.95 -29.80
CA THR A 32 35.18 -2.28 -28.36
C THR A 32 34.20 -1.37 -27.64
N CYS A 33 33.47 -0.56 -28.41
CA CYS A 33 32.45 0.34 -27.93
C CYS A 33 31.20 -0.45 -27.54
N ASN A 34 30.78 -0.34 -26.27
CA ASN A 34 29.55 -0.94 -25.75
C ASN A 34 28.28 -0.20 -26.23
N LEU A 35 28.24 0.19 -27.52
CA LEU A 35 27.21 1.07 -28.06
C LEU A 35 25.81 0.45 -27.97
N GLY A 36 25.68 -0.84 -28.26
CA GLY A 36 24.41 -1.56 -28.14
C GLY A 36 23.91 -1.67 -26.70
N GLU A 37 24.82 -1.92 -25.75
CA GLU A 37 24.49 -1.99 -24.32
C GLU A 37 24.07 -0.62 -23.78
N LEU A 38 24.81 0.45 -24.12
CA LEU A 38 24.45 1.82 -23.73
C LEU A 38 23.12 2.26 -24.34
N PHE A 39 22.83 1.82 -25.57
CA PHE A 39 21.54 2.08 -26.21
C PHE A 39 20.39 1.36 -25.50
N GLN A 40 20.59 0.09 -25.16
CA GLN A 40 19.60 -0.69 -24.43
C GLN A 40 19.36 -0.13 -23.03
N GLN A 41 20.43 0.26 -22.32
CA GLN A 41 20.33 0.89 -21.01
C GLN A 41 19.52 2.19 -21.07
N ARG A 42 19.74 3.02 -22.10
CA ARG A 42 18.92 4.23 -22.31
C ARG A 42 17.45 3.89 -22.52
N MET A 43 17.15 2.90 -23.36
CA MET A 43 15.76 2.47 -23.59
C MET A 43 15.11 1.98 -22.30
N ASP A 44 15.84 1.25 -21.47
CA ASP A 44 15.34 0.74 -20.19
C ASP A 44 15.15 1.88 -19.15
N ASP A 45 16.04 2.87 -19.13
CA ASP A 45 15.89 4.09 -18.33
C ASP A 45 14.66 4.91 -18.76
N ASP A 46 14.47 5.12 -20.07
CA ASP A 46 13.31 5.83 -20.62
C ASP A 46 11.99 5.13 -20.21
N ARG A 47 11.94 3.80 -20.32
CA ARG A 47 10.78 2.99 -19.89
C ARG A 47 10.50 3.13 -18.40
N LEU A 48 11.54 3.12 -17.57
CA LEU A 48 11.40 3.35 -16.14
C LEU A 48 10.81 4.74 -15.89
N HIS A 49 11.33 5.77 -16.54
CA HIS A 49 10.83 7.13 -16.40
C HIS A 49 9.37 7.27 -16.80
N ASP A 50 8.96 6.71 -17.95
CA ASP A 50 7.57 6.70 -18.41
C ASP A 50 6.66 6.00 -17.41
N PHE A 51 7.11 4.86 -16.87
CA PHE A 51 6.37 4.14 -15.85
C PHE A 51 6.19 4.99 -14.60
N LEU A 52 7.28 5.52 -14.03
CA LEU A 52 7.23 6.33 -12.79
C LEU A 52 6.39 7.60 -12.96
N TYR A 53 6.43 8.23 -14.13
CA TYR A 53 5.70 9.46 -14.41
C TYR A 53 4.18 9.28 -14.39
N GLY A 54 3.66 8.14 -14.86
CA GLY A 54 2.22 7.90 -14.89
C GLY A 54 1.64 7.13 -13.70
N ILE A 55 2.46 6.79 -12.70
CA ILE A 55 1.96 6.28 -11.42
C ILE A 55 1.21 7.39 -10.67
N ASN A 56 0.10 7.03 -10.02
CA ASN A 56 -0.64 7.97 -9.20
C ASN A 56 0.16 8.37 -7.94
N VAL A 57 0.80 9.55 -8.00
CA VAL A 57 1.63 10.08 -6.90
C VAL A 57 0.82 10.36 -5.64
N GLU A 58 -0.47 10.69 -5.73
CA GLU A 58 -1.31 10.94 -4.53
C GLU A 58 -1.45 9.67 -3.67
N ILE A 59 -1.53 8.51 -4.33
CA ILE A 59 -1.67 7.20 -3.65
C ILE A 59 -0.28 6.62 -3.31
N PHE A 60 0.67 6.73 -4.23
CA PHE A 60 1.96 6.03 -4.16
C PHE A 60 3.16 6.93 -3.85
N CYS A 61 2.94 8.13 -3.31
CA CYS A 61 3.95 9.14 -3.01
C CYS A 61 5.21 8.55 -2.33
N HIS A 62 5.01 7.73 -1.30
CA HIS A 62 6.13 7.14 -0.54
C HIS A 62 7.03 6.25 -1.40
N VAL A 63 6.42 5.36 -2.20
CA VAL A 63 7.18 4.46 -3.08
C VAL A 63 7.82 5.22 -4.23
N HIS A 64 7.12 6.21 -4.78
CA HIS A 64 7.68 7.10 -5.80
C HIS A 64 8.92 7.85 -5.27
N SER A 65 8.84 8.49 -4.10
CA SER A 65 10.00 9.14 -3.47
C SER A 65 11.13 8.16 -3.15
N SER A 66 10.82 6.95 -2.68
CA SER A 66 11.82 5.91 -2.42
C SER A 66 12.52 5.42 -3.70
N LEU A 67 11.81 5.36 -4.82
CA LEU A 67 12.38 5.00 -6.12
C LEU A 67 13.31 6.10 -6.63
N LEU A 68 12.93 7.37 -6.49
CA LEU A 68 13.75 8.52 -6.88
C LEU A 68 14.98 8.75 -5.99
N ALA A 69 14.90 8.38 -4.70
CA ALA A 69 15.99 8.56 -3.75
C ALA A 69 17.08 7.47 -3.84
N GLN A 70 16.95 6.47 -4.72
CA GLN A 70 17.97 5.45 -4.89
C GLN A 70 19.13 6.00 -5.74
N ASP A 71 20.37 5.86 -5.24
CA ASP A 71 21.59 6.30 -5.94
C ASP A 71 21.80 5.60 -7.30
N LEU A 72 21.27 4.38 -7.43
CA LEU A 72 21.23 3.64 -8.70
C LEU A 72 19.79 3.55 -9.16
N SER A 73 19.54 3.94 -10.42
CA SER A 73 18.25 3.78 -11.07
C SER A 73 17.80 2.31 -10.96
N PRO A 74 16.67 2.01 -10.30
CA PRO A 74 16.19 0.64 -10.19
C PRO A 74 15.77 0.13 -11.57
N THR A 75 15.88 -1.18 -11.81
CA THR A 75 15.32 -1.76 -13.04
C THR A 75 13.80 -1.54 -13.08
N LEU A 76 13.25 -1.46 -14.30
CA LEU A 76 11.80 -1.33 -14.51
C LEU A 76 11.02 -2.41 -13.74
N ASP A 77 11.46 -3.66 -13.80
CA ASP A 77 10.85 -4.79 -13.10
C ASP A 77 10.85 -4.58 -11.57
N ARG A 78 11.97 -4.13 -11.00
CA ARG A 78 12.07 -3.85 -9.56
C ARG A 78 11.15 -2.70 -9.16
N ALA A 79 11.07 -1.65 -9.97
CA ALA A 79 10.18 -0.53 -9.72
C ALA A 79 8.70 -0.97 -9.78
N TYR A 80 8.34 -1.74 -10.80
CA TYR A 80 7.00 -2.32 -10.96
C TYR A 80 6.60 -3.18 -9.76
N ASN A 81 7.45 -4.11 -9.34
CA ASN A 81 7.19 -4.96 -8.17
C ASN A 81 7.00 -4.15 -6.88
N LYS A 82 7.82 -3.13 -6.63
CA LYS A 82 7.66 -2.24 -5.47
C LYS A 82 6.32 -1.50 -5.48
N VAL A 83 5.86 -1.09 -6.66
CA VAL A 83 4.60 -0.34 -6.81
C VAL A 83 3.40 -1.29 -6.67
N LEU A 84 3.51 -2.52 -7.16
CA LEU A 84 2.51 -3.57 -6.94
C LEU A 84 2.35 -3.93 -5.46
N GLU A 85 3.45 -4.07 -4.73
CA GLU A 85 3.42 -4.30 -3.29
C GLU A 85 2.69 -3.15 -2.57
N ALA A 86 2.95 -1.90 -2.99
CA ALA A 86 2.26 -0.73 -2.46
C ALA A 86 0.76 -0.73 -2.77
N GLU A 87 0.37 -1.13 -3.98
CA GLU A 87 -1.04 -1.27 -4.38
C GLU A 87 -1.75 -2.33 -3.53
N CYS A 88 -1.14 -3.50 -3.34
CA CYS A 88 -1.67 -4.55 -2.47
C CYS A 88 -1.91 -4.06 -1.04
N LEU A 89 -0.93 -3.34 -0.46
CA LEU A 89 -1.04 -2.78 0.90
C LEU A 89 -2.12 -1.70 1.00
N TRP A 90 -2.22 -0.84 -0.01
CA TRP A 90 -3.25 0.20 -0.06
C TRP A 90 -4.65 -0.41 -0.14
N LEU A 91 -4.88 -1.41 -0.99
CA LEU A 91 -6.15 -2.13 -1.09
C LEU A 91 -6.53 -2.83 0.23
N GLN A 92 -5.56 -3.43 0.91
CA GLN A 92 -5.80 -4.05 2.22
C GLN A 92 -6.18 -3.01 3.28
N THR A 93 -5.52 -1.85 3.27
CA THR A 93 -5.84 -0.76 4.20
C THR A 93 -7.26 -0.26 3.94
N GLN A 94 -7.66 -0.03 2.69
CA GLN A 94 -9.05 0.36 2.38
C GLN A 94 -10.08 -0.68 2.82
N ALA A 95 -9.82 -1.97 2.61
CA ALA A 95 -10.71 -3.04 3.06
C ALA A 95 -10.84 -3.11 4.59
N SER A 96 -9.82 -2.66 5.35
CA SER A 96 -9.88 -2.58 6.81
C SER A 96 -10.70 -1.39 7.32
N VAL A 97 -10.68 -0.24 6.64
CA VAL A 97 -11.52 0.93 6.99
C VAL A 97 -13.01 0.58 6.86
N ASP A 98 -13.37 -0.21 5.84
CA ASP A 98 -14.74 -0.66 5.61
C ASP A 98 -15.19 -1.71 6.65
N ARG A 99 -14.24 -2.46 7.23
CA ARG A 99 -14.51 -3.47 8.26
C ARG A 99 -14.60 -2.86 9.67
N ASP A 100 -13.78 -1.86 9.99
CA ASP A 100 -13.85 -1.12 11.26
C ASP A 100 -15.06 -0.17 11.32
N GLY A 101 -15.61 0.23 10.16
CA GLY A 101 -16.92 0.88 10.07
C GLY A 101 -18.09 0.00 10.56
N ILE A 102 -17.92 -1.33 10.61
CA ILE A 102 -18.92 -2.30 11.07
C ILE A 102 -18.62 -2.82 12.49
N MET A 103 -17.42 -2.57 13.04
CA MET A 103 -16.97 -3.07 14.35
C MET A 103 -16.66 -1.93 15.34
N SER A 104 -17.53 -0.94 15.44
CA SER A 104 -17.58 -0.07 16.62
C SER A 104 -18.56 -0.65 17.63
N HIS A 105 -18.12 -0.78 18.88
CA HIS A 105 -18.83 -1.27 20.08
C HIS A 105 -18.72 -2.76 20.46
N VAL A 106 -17.50 -3.30 20.61
CA VAL A 106 -17.26 -4.30 21.67
C VAL A 106 -15.92 -4.03 22.34
N VAL A 107 -15.93 -3.39 23.52
CA VAL A 107 -14.78 -3.34 24.41
C VAL A 107 -14.71 -4.68 25.16
N GLN A 108 -13.81 -5.58 24.76
CA GLN A 108 -13.46 -6.76 25.55
C GLN A 108 -12.24 -6.46 26.41
N ALA A 109 -12.47 -6.40 27.73
CA ALA A 109 -11.42 -6.36 28.75
C ALA A 109 -10.76 -7.76 28.90
N PRO A 110 -9.46 -7.85 29.27
CA PRO A 110 -8.74 -9.11 29.27
C PRO A 110 -9.08 -9.96 30.49
N ASN A 111 -9.06 -11.27 30.23
CA ASN A 111 -9.47 -12.38 31.08
C ASN A 111 -8.55 -12.57 32.31
N ARG A 112 -9.11 -12.61 33.53
CA ARG A 112 -8.50 -13.28 34.69
C ARG A 112 -9.56 -13.96 35.54
N GLY A 113 -9.44 -15.29 35.63
CA GLY A 113 -9.78 -16.05 36.83
C GLY A 113 -11.26 -16.30 37.08
N THR A 114 -11.64 -17.56 36.92
CA THR A 114 -12.92 -18.17 37.32
C THR A 114 -13.35 -17.79 38.74
N ILE A 115 -14.46 -17.05 38.88
CA ILE A 115 -15.30 -17.12 40.08
C ILE A 115 -16.76 -17.19 39.62
N LYS A 116 -17.40 -18.34 39.91
CA LYS A 116 -18.84 -18.54 39.78
C LYS A 116 -19.53 -17.55 40.72
N PHE A 117 -20.38 -16.67 40.21
CA PHE A 117 -21.31 -15.93 41.07
C PHE A 117 -22.71 -15.96 40.48
N ASP A 118 -23.61 -16.48 41.31
CA ASP A 118 -25.01 -16.73 41.06
C ASP A 118 -25.74 -15.55 40.46
N SER A 119 -26.61 -15.89 39.51
CA SER A 119 -27.64 -15.04 38.92
C SER A 119 -28.57 -14.49 40.00
N HIS A 120 -28.23 -13.33 40.59
CA HIS A 120 -29.16 -12.56 41.43
C HIS A 120 -29.81 -11.41 40.63
N PRO A 121 -31.09 -11.11 40.93
CA PRO A 121 -31.90 -10.18 40.16
C PRO A 121 -31.31 -8.76 40.15
N ARG A 122 -31.37 -8.11 38.99
CA ARG A 122 -30.84 -6.76 38.73
C ARG A 122 -31.26 -5.77 39.82
N SER A 123 -30.36 -5.46 40.74
CA SER A 123 -30.60 -4.47 41.80
C SER A 123 -30.71 -3.07 41.20
N THR A 124 -31.66 -2.28 41.69
CA THR A 124 -31.87 -0.87 41.34
C THR A 124 -31.22 0.01 42.38
N CYS A 125 -30.40 0.97 41.95
CA CYS A 125 -29.78 1.94 42.85
C CYS A 125 -30.82 2.87 43.47
N SER A 126 -30.79 3.04 44.80
CA SER A 126 -31.73 3.90 45.54
C SER A 126 -31.44 5.40 45.41
N TYR A 127 -30.29 5.80 44.86
CA TYR A 127 -29.92 7.21 44.67
C TYR A 127 -30.20 7.72 43.25
N CYS A 128 -29.81 6.97 42.22
CA CYS A 128 -30.00 7.37 40.82
C CYS A 128 -31.13 6.62 40.10
N HIS A 129 -31.76 5.66 40.77
CA HIS A 129 -32.85 4.82 40.26
C HIS A 129 -32.51 4.02 38.99
N LYS A 130 -31.22 3.85 38.67
CA LYS A 130 -30.76 3.01 37.54
C LYS A 130 -30.48 1.57 37.99
N LEU A 131 -30.73 0.63 37.09
CA LEU A 131 -30.51 -0.81 37.30
C LEU A 131 -29.03 -1.18 37.13
N GLY A 132 -28.58 -2.22 37.83
CA GLY A 132 -27.26 -2.84 37.63
C GLY A 132 -26.18 -2.41 38.61
N HIS A 133 -26.49 -1.59 39.61
CA HIS A 133 -25.59 -1.26 40.72
C HIS A 133 -26.39 -0.85 41.96
N ASP A 134 -25.75 -0.98 43.13
CA ASP A 134 -26.29 -0.46 44.39
C ASP A 134 -25.76 0.97 44.67
N VAL A 135 -26.39 1.68 45.60
CA VAL A 135 -26.06 3.07 45.97
C VAL A 135 -24.61 3.25 46.42
N THR A 136 -24.00 2.20 46.97
CA THR A 136 -22.59 2.20 47.39
C THR A 136 -21.61 2.37 46.23
N LEU A 137 -21.99 1.94 45.03
CA LEU A 137 -21.18 1.99 43.80
C LEU A 137 -21.72 3.02 42.79
N CYS A 138 -22.55 3.97 43.26
CA CYS A 138 -23.18 4.94 42.39
C CYS A 138 -22.20 6.04 41.96
N TYR A 139 -21.92 6.10 40.66
CA TYR A 139 -21.00 7.07 40.08
C TYR A 139 -21.48 8.52 40.24
N ALA A 140 -22.79 8.75 40.36
CA ALA A 140 -23.37 10.08 40.57
C ALA A 140 -23.15 10.64 42.00
N LYS A 141 -22.52 9.87 42.89
CA LYS A 141 -22.21 10.28 44.26
C LYS A 141 -20.80 10.88 44.39
N ASN A 142 -19.93 10.70 43.39
CA ASN A 142 -18.61 11.35 43.27
C ASN A 142 -18.67 12.49 42.27
#